data_AF-A0A392S558-F1
#
_entry.id   AF-A0A392S558-F1
#
_cell.length_a   1.000
_cell.length_b   1.000
_cell.length_c   1.000
_cell.angle_alpha   90.00
_cell.angle_beta   90.00
_cell.angle_gamma   90.00
#
_symmetry.space_group_name_H-M   'P 1'
#
loop_
_entity.id
_entity.type
_entity.pdbx_description
1 polymer ?
#
loop_
_entity_poly.entity_id
_entity_poly.type
_entity_poly.pdbx_seq_one_letter_code
_entity_poly.pdbx_strand_id
1 'polypeptide(L)' 'MGEINWGNFCGLFRGQYVPDSFTFQMGRELRELKQGKSTVVEYTQRFNELIRYSMDVNGALDEKAKMNKYRYGLR' A
#
# COMPACT_ATOMS: atom_id res chain seq x y z
N MET A 1 -17.49 -21.33 16.80
CA MET A 1 -16.90 -20.07 16.30
C MET A 1 -15.44 -20.35 16.06
N GLY A 2 -14.97 -20.32 14.80
CA GLY A 2 -13.60 -20.69 14.47
C GLY A 2 -12.59 -19.74 15.14
N GLU A 3 -11.45 -20.27 15.57
CA GLU A 3 -10.37 -19.49 16.15
C GLU A 3 -9.97 -18.34 15.22
N ILE A 4 -10.00 -17.12 15.74
CA ILE A 4 -9.47 -15.96 15.03
C ILE A 4 -7.94 -16.11 15.06
N ASN A 5 -7.35 -16.50 13.93
CA ASN A 5 -5.91 -16.42 13.76
C ASN A 5 -5.47 -14.94 13.72
N TRP A 6 -4.20 -14.69 14.06
CA TRP A 6 -3.66 -13.33 14.16
C TRP A 6 -3.81 -12.50 12.87
N GLY A 7 -3.75 -13.15 11.70
CA GLY A 7 -3.96 -12.49 10.41
C GLY A 7 -5.40 -11.99 10.24
N ASN A 8 -6.38 -12.83 10.56
CA ASN A 8 -7.80 -12.48 10.53
C ASN A 8 -8.11 -11.35 11.52
N PHE A 9 -7.54 -11.41 12.74
CA PHE A 9 -7.68 -10.34 13.72
C PHE A 9 -7.13 -9.02 13.16
N CYS A 10 -5.89 -9.01 12.66
CA CYS A 10 -5.26 -7.81 12.11
C CYS A 10 -6.07 -7.20 10.96
N GLY A 11 -6.64 -8.04 10.09
CA GLY A 11 -7.48 -7.60 8.99
C GLY A 11 -8.78 -6.96 9.45
N LEU A 12 -9.53 -7.66 10.31
CA LEU A 12 -10.78 -7.13 10.88
C LEU A 12 -10.54 -5.86 11.69
N PHE A 13 -9.48 -5.83 12.50
CA PHE A 13 -9.10 -4.66 13.28
C PHE A 13 -8.76 -3.47 12.38
N ARG A 14 -7.97 -3.68 11.32
CA ARG A 14 -7.64 -2.61 10.37
C ARG A 14 -8.89 -2.10 9.65
N GLY A 15 -9.78 -2.97 9.21
CA GLY A 15 -11.03 -2.58 8.54
C GLY A 15 -11.97 -1.74 9.42
N GLN A 16 -11.87 -1.84 10.75
CA GLN A 16 -12.64 -0.97 11.67
C GLN A 16 -12.14 0.48 11.68
N TYR A 17 -10.85 0.72 11.44
CA TYR A 17 -10.24 2.06 11.55
C TYR A 17 -9.84 2.66 10.19
N VAL A 18 -9.68 1.83 9.16
CA VAL A 18 -9.26 2.23 7.82
C VAL A 18 -10.36 1.85 6.84
N PRO A 19 -11.15 2.81 6.36
CA PRO A 19 -12.23 2.53 5.41
C PRO A 19 -11.69 1.96 4.08
N ASP A 20 -12.45 1.07 3.46
CA ASP A 20 -12.12 0.50 2.14
C ASP A 20 -11.99 1.59 1.05
N SER A 21 -12.75 2.68 1.17
CA SER A 21 -12.63 3.82 0.27
C SER A 21 -11.26 4.49 0.35
N PHE A 22 -10.66 4.52 1.54
CA PHE A 22 -9.32 5.06 1.76
C PHE A 22 -8.26 4.12 1.18
N THR A 23 -8.31 2.82 1.47
CA THR A 23 -7.37 1.84 0.91
C THR A 23 -7.44 1.78 -0.61
N PHE A 24 -8.65 1.89 -1.18
CA PHE A 24 -8.88 2.00 -2.62
C PHE A 24 -8.23 3.25 -3.23
N GLN A 25 -8.39 4.41 -2.58
CA GLN A 25 -7.74 5.65 -3.02
C GLN A 25 -6.21 5.53 -2.97
N MET A 26 -5.65 4.97 -1.90
CA MET A 26 -4.21 4.75 -1.78
C MET A 26 -3.68 3.80 -2.87
N GLY A 27 -4.43 2.74 -3.20
CA GLY A 27 -4.08 1.83 -4.29
C GLY A 27 -4.12 2.49 -5.68
N ARG A 28 -5.10 3.38 -5.90
CA ARG A 28 -5.17 4.20 -7.13
C ARG A 28 -4.00 5.15 -7.23
N GLU A 29 -3.72 5.89 -6.17
CA GLU A 29 -2.60 6.83 -6.13
C GLU A 29 -1.27 6.11 -6.32
N LEU A 30 -1.08 4.95 -5.68
CA LEU A 30 0.12 4.14 -5.88
C LEU A 30 0.30 3.80 -7.36
N ARG A 31 -0.76 3.37 -8.05
CA ARG A 31 -0.73 3.03 -9.47
C ARG A 31 -0.26 4.18 -10.35
N GLU A 32 -0.70 5.39 -10.05
CA GLU A 32 -0.41 6.61 -10.80
C GLU A 32 0.88 7.31 -10.34
N LEU A 33 1.44 6.93 -9.17
CA LEU A 33 2.59 7.59 -8.57
C LEU A 33 3.82 7.62 -9.50
N LYS A 34 4.34 8.83 -9.71
CA LYS A 34 5.59 9.17 -10.42
C LYS A 34 6.36 10.21 -9.61
N GLN A 35 7.68 10.18 -9.64
CA GLN A 35 8.54 11.16 -8.97
C GLN A 35 8.30 12.58 -9.52
N GLY A 36 8.23 12.74 -10.85
CA GLY A 36 7.93 14.03 -11.46
C GLY A 36 8.95 15.11 -11.12
N LYS A 37 8.53 16.16 -10.41
CA LYS A 37 9.42 17.26 -9.97
C LYS A 37 9.88 17.12 -8.51
N SER A 38 9.40 16.10 -7.78
CA SER A 38 9.77 15.86 -6.40
C SER A 38 11.18 15.27 -6.28
N THR A 39 11.76 15.44 -5.10
CA THR A 39 13.00 14.76 -4.73
C THR A 39 12.76 13.25 -4.60
N VAL A 40 13.82 12.46 -4.72
CA VAL A 40 13.74 11.01 -4.48
C VAL A 40 13.26 10.72 -3.05
N VAL A 41 13.62 11.56 -2.08
CA VAL A 41 13.19 11.41 -0.67
C VAL A 41 11.68 11.56 -0.54
N GLU A 42 11.10 12.63 -1.09
CA GLU A 42 9.65 12.87 -1.06
C GLU A 42 8.88 11.76 -1.79
N TYR A 43 9.37 11.34 -2.96
CA TYR A 43 8.81 10.21 -3.69
C TYR A 43 8.85 8.91 -2.87
N THR A 44 9.96 8.64 -2.19
CA THR A 44 10.15 7.44 -1.35
C THR A 44 9.19 7.43 -0.17
N GLN A 45 9.06 8.57 0.52
CA GLN A 45 8.15 8.71 1.63
C GLN A 45 6.71 8.45 1.17
N ARG A 46 6.29 9.08 0.06
CA ARG A 46 4.94 8.88 -0.45
C ARG A 46 4.69 7.45 -0.91
N PHE A 47 5.64 6.82 -1.60
CA PHE A 47 5.54 5.43 -1.99
C PHE A 47 5.32 4.52 -0.77
N ASN A 48 6.11 4.70 0.29
CA ASN A 48 6.04 3.88 1.51
C ASN A 48 4.73 4.06 2.29
N GLU A 49 4.16 5.27 2.27
CA GLU A 49 2.83 5.52 2.81
C GLU A 49 1.77 4.74 2.02
N LEU A 50 1.78 4.86 0.69
CA LEU A 50 0.77 4.26 -0.16
C LEU A 50 0.78 2.73 -0.08
N ILE A 51 1.97 2.08 -0.11
CA ILE A 51 2.06 0.61 0.01
C ILE A 51 1.54 0.08 1.35
N ARG A 52 1.63 0.88 2.43
CA ARG A 52 1.18 0.47 3.77
C ARG A 52 -0.34 0.29 3.81
N TYR A 53 -1.07 1.09 3.04
CA TYR A 53 -2.53 1.14 3.05
C TYR A 53 -3.18 0.52 1.80
N SER A 54 -2.45 0.37 0.70
CA SER A 54 -2.95 -0.28 -0.51
C SER A 54 -2.94 -1.82 -0.42
N MET A 55 -2.27 -2.39 0.59
CA MET A 55 -2.19 -3.84 0.78
C MET A 55 -3.22 -4.25 1.82
N ASP A 56 -4.41 -4.57 1.32
CA ASP A 56 -5.38 -5.34 2.06
C ASP A 56 -4.95 -6.81 2.15
N VAL A 57 -5.44 -7.48 3.18
CA VAL A 57 -4.92 -8.62 3.93
C VAL A 57 -4.55 -9.87 3.11
N ASN A 58 -4.83 -9.91 1.80
CA ASN A 58 -4.60 -11.07 0.93
C ASN A 58 -3.72 -10.80 -0.31
N GLY A 59 -3.13 -9.61 -0.44
CA GLY A 59 -2.47 -9.23 -1.69
C GLY A 59 -1.34 -8.24 -1.50
N ALA A 60 -0.38 -8.56 -0.62
CA ALA A 60 0.89 -7.86 -0.67
C ALA A 60 1.49 -8.04 -2.08
N LEU A 61 1.84 -6.93 -2.74
CA LEU A 61 2.68 -7.01 -3.93
C LEU A 61 3.91 -7.85 -3.58
N ASP A 62 4.25 -8.83 -4.43
CA ASP A 62 5.54 -9.51 -4.35
C ASP A 62 6.65 -8.45 -4.23
N GLU A 63 7.70 -8.71 -3.45
CA GLU A 63 8.77 -7.73 -3.20
C GLU A 63 9.41 -7.27 -4.51
N LYS A 64 9.47 -8.17 -5.50
CA LYS A 64 9.88 -7.83 -6.87
C LYS A 64 8.92 -6.85 -7.55
N ALA A 65 7.62 -7.01 -7.38
CA ALA A 65 6.62 -6.10 -7.93
C ALA A 65 6.68 -4.72 -7.24
N LYS A 66 6.92 -4.66 -5.92
CA LYS A 66 7.16 -3.39 -5.20
C LYS A 66 8.40 -2.68 -5.74
N MET A 67 9.52 -3.40 -5.84
CA MET A 67 10.77 -2.87 -6.38
C MET A 67 10.60 -2.33 -7.80
N ASN A 68 9.95 -3.11 -8.67
CA ASN A 68 9.68 -2.70 -10.05
C ASN A 68 8.79 -1.46 -10.10
N LYS A 69 7.72 -1.43 -9.29
CA LYS A 69 6.80 -0.30 -9.24
C LYS A 69 7.48 0.98 -8.75
N TYR A 70 8.37 0.88 -7.75
CA TYR A 70 9.21 1.99 -7.30
C TYR A 70 10.13 2.47 -8.42
N ARG A 71 10.90 1.56 -9.03
CA ARG A 71 11.87 1.89 -10.07
C ARG A 71 11.23 2.54 -11.30
N TYR A 72 10.08 2.05 -11.76
CA TYR A 72 9.36 2.61 -12.91
C TYR A 72 8.67 3.95 -12.60
N GLY A 73 8.58 4.34 -11.33
CA GLY A 73 8.06 5.63 -10.93
C GLY A 73 9.12 6.72 -10.83
N LEU A 74 10.40 6.37 -10.77
CA LEU A 74 11.51 7.32 -10.76
C LEU A 74 11.63 8.05 -12.10
N ARG A 75 12.20 9.27 -12.05
CA ARG A 75 12.46 10.12 -13.21
C ARG A 75 13.92 10.03 -13.65
#